data_AF-A1ARA7-F1
#
_entry.id   AF-A1ARA7-F1
#
_cell.length_a   1.000
_cell.length_b   1.000
_cell.length_c   1.000
_cell.angle_alpha   90.00
_cell.angle_beta   90.00
_cell.angle_gamma   90.00
#
_symmetry.space_group_name_H-M   'P 1'
#
loop_
_entity.id
_entity.type
_entity.pdbx_description
1 polymer ?
#
loop_
_entity_poly.entity_id
_entity_poly.type
_entity_poly.pdbx_seq_one_letter_code
_entity_poly.pdbx_strand_id
1 'polypeptide(L)'
;MKNRMLLRWLSLCLVLALSAPCSVAHSGSIPEVGAPECVGNCGDSSGREEQTQRPEPAGPTPEQREQARARALNNANERGIGCFQRKEWNCAIRNFQEALAYAPYNPSLQHNLKRAREEAARQSGLAGQQLLSTVHHGNQALQSGNSATGRPLSGQGFDTGGSNAGTLPPPVVYNQYYGYRDPVVAPDKRTPAIDRIERERDSSRKKRANLETRLNELQTKPKANPVELVRIKQEISNARNQENFLNFSIQVELQKAGAPHGKK
;
A
#
# COMPACT_ATOMS: atom_id res chain seq x y z
N MET A 1 -3.20 -47.67 -14.73
CA MET A 1 -2.90 -46.44 -15.52
C MET A 1 -4.13 -45.53 -15.47
N LYS A 2 -3.93 -44.21 -15.32
CA LYS A 2 -4.92 -43.12 -15.12
C LYS A 2 -5.20 -42.75 -13.65
N ASN A 3 -4.41 -41.81 -13.13
CA ASN A 3 -4.85 -40.65 -12.33
C ASN A 3 -3.62 -39.86 -11.85
N ARG A 4 -3.12 -38.97 -12.71
CA ARG A 4 -2.12 -37.95 -12.39
C ARG A 4 -2.43 -36.68 -13.18
N MET A 5 -3.49 -35.97 -12.85
CA MET A 5 -3.68 -34.57 -13.23
C MET A 5 -4.72 -33.94 -12.31
N LEU A 6 -4.28 -33.37 -11.18
CA LEU A 6 -5.03 -32.37 -10.40
C LEU A 6 -4.16 -31.79 -9.27
N LEU A 7 -2.97 -31.29 -9.61
CA LEU A 7 -2.12 -30.58 -8.65
C LEU A 7 -1.33 -29.46 -9.35
N ARG A 8 -2.04 -28.49 -9.94
CA ARG A 8 -1.45 -27.23 -10.45
C ARG A 8 -2.45 -26.07 -10.45
N TRP A 9 -3.18 -25.83 -9.37
CA TRP A 9 -3.97 -24.59 -9.20
C TRP A 9 -3.98 -24.17 -7.73
N LEU A 10 -2.81 -23.83 -7.17
CA LEU A 10 -2.69 -23.20 -5.85
C LEU A 10 -1.29 -22.56 -5.71
N SER A 11 -1.04 -21.51 -6.50
CA SER A 11 0.06 -20.56 -6.27
C SER A 11 -0.14 -19.31 -7.12
N LEU A 12 -1.12 -18.48 -6.77
CA LEU A 12 -1.13 -17.06 -7.14
C LEU A 12 -2.19 -16.27 -6.34
N CYS A 13 -2.01 -16.13 -5.03
CA CYS A 13 -2.77 -15.16 -4.23
C CYS A 13 -2.01 -14.86 -2.92
N LEU A 14 -0.81 -14.30 -3.04
CA LEU A 14 -0.18 -13.58 -1.96
C LEU A 14 0.85 -12.61 -2.57
N VAL A 15 0.94 -11.41 -2.02
CA VAL A 15 1.83 -10.29 -2.40
C VAL A 15 1.15 -9.22 -3.28
N LEU A 16 0.39 -8.31 -2.65
CA LEU A 16 0.78 -6.90 -2.45
C LEU A 16 -0.39 -6.06 -1.91
N ALA A 17 -0.41 -5.92 -0.59
CA ALA A 17 -0.97 -4.75 0.08
C ALA A 17 0.17 -3.75 0.34
N LEU A 18 -0.18 -2.46 0.31
CA LEU A 18 0.53 -1.30 0.87
C LEU A 18 1.70 -0.73 0.03
N SER A 19 1.35 0.16 -0.89
CA SER A 19 2.13 1.38 -1.12
C SER A 19 1.20 2.59 -1.14
N ALA A 20 1.05 3.24 0.01
CA ALA A 20 0.52 4.60 0.08
C ALA A 20 1.73 5.55 -0.06
N PRO A 21 1.74 6.48 -1.02
CA PRO A 21 2.74 7.54 -1.04
C PRO A 21 2.36 8.59 0.00
N CYS A 22 3.01 8.57 1.17
CA CYS A 22 3.06 9.73 2.04
C CYS A 22 3.86 10.84 1.34
N SER A 23 3.16 11.71 0.61
CA SER A 23 3.72 12.98 0.15
C SER A 23 3.79 13.93 1.35
N VAL A 24 4.87 13.83 2.14
CA VAL A 24 5.26 14.90 3.04
C VAL A 24 5.95 15.94 2.17
N ALA A 25 5.19 16.97 1.78
CA ALA A 25 5.76 18.20 1.23
C ALA A 25 6.52 18.93 2.34
N HIS A 26 7.76 18.51 2.58
CA HIS A 26 8.73 19.32 3.32
C HIS A 26 9.34 20.29 2.30
N SER A 27 8.77 21.49 2.21
CA SER A 27 9.45 22.63 1.59
C SER A 27 10.58 23.11 2.52
N GLY A 28 11.58 22.25 2.73
CA GLY A 28 12.86 22.67 3.27
C GLY A 28 13.65 23.21 2.11
N SER A 29 13.78 24.53 2.03
CA SER A 29 14.73 25.23 1.19
C SER A 29 16.13 24.62 1.40
N ILE A 30 16.56 23.81 0.43
CA ILE A 30 17.93 23.32 0.33
C ILE A 30 18.80 24.56 0.14
N PRO A 31 19.76 24.85 1.04
CA PRO A 31 20.71 25.92 0.78
C PRO A 31 21.46 25.59 -0.51
N GLU A 32 21.46 26.56 -1.43
CA GLU A 32 22.20 26.55 -2.67
C GLU A 32 23.67 26.23 -2.37
N VAL A 33 24.05 24.97 -2.63
CA VAL A 33 25.44 24.55 -2.55
C VAL A 33 26.13 25.23 -3.72
N GLY A 34 26.78 26.36 -3.42
CA GLY A 34 27.55 27.13 -4.38
C GLY A 34 28.43 26.21 -5.20
N ALA A 35 28.33 26.35 -6.52
CA ALA A 35 29.20 25.66 -7.45
C ALA A 35 30.64 25.87 -7.00
N PRO A 36 31.44 24.80 -6.80
CA PRO A 36 32.84 24.97 -6.48
C PRO A 36 33.48 25.73 -7.63
N GLU A 37 33.92 26.96 -7.37
CA GLU A 37 34.76 27.71 -8.28
C GLU A 37 35.97 26.83 -8.58
N CYS A 38 36.05 26.36 -9.82
CA CYS A 38 37.26 25.77 -10.36
C CYS A 38 38.29 26.89 -10.45
N VAL A 39 38.98 27.17 -9.34
CA VAL A 39 40.14 28.06 -9.32
C VAL A 39 41.21 27.40 -10.17
N GLY A 40 41.29 27.88 -11.41
CA GLY A 40 42.22 27.44 -12.42
C GLY A 40 43.65 27.67 -11.94
N ASN A 41 44.32 26.58 -11.61
CA ASN A 41 45.76 26.51 -11.67
C ASN A 41 46.13 25.35 -12.60
N CYS A 42 46.04 25.60 -13.91
CA CYS A 42 46.58 24.73 -14.95
C CYS A 42 48.10 24.93 -14.99
N GLY A 43 48.77 24.59 -13.89
CA GLY A 43 50.22 24.55 -13.80
C GLY A 43 50.72 23.32 -14.53
N ASP A 44 51.27 23.54 -15.72
CA ASP A 44 52.00 22.59 -16.54
C ASP A 44 53.21 22.07 -15.74
N SER A 45 53.03 20.94 -15.05
CA SER A 45 54.07 20.26 -14.30
C SER A 45 54.13 18.83 -14.80
N SER A 46 54.95 18.64 -15.83
CA SER A 46 55.43 17.36 -16.34
C SER A 46 56.32 16.63 -15.32
N GLY A 47 55.85 16.52 -14.08
CA GLY A 47 56.36 15.64 -13.05
C GLY A 47 55.70 14.29 -13.26
N ARG A 48 56.43 13.37 -13.89
CA ARG A 48 56.10 11.95 -13.98
C ARG A 48 56.23 11.37 -12.56
N GLU A 49 55.27 11.69 -11.69
CA GLU A 49 55.10 10.99 -10.42
C GLU A 49 54.75 9.56 -10.76
N GLU A 50 55.74 8.71 -10.55
CA GLU A 50 55.68 7.27 -10.58
C GLU A 50 54.52 6.84 -9.69
N GLN A 51 53.37 6.55 -10.33
CA GLN A 51 52.18 5.99 -9.72
C GLN A 51 52.58 4.69 -9.02
N THR A 52 52.97 4.83 -7.77
CA THR A 52 53.20 3.73 -6.86
C THR A 52 51.83 3.10 -6.70
N GLN A 53 51.60 1.98 -7.40
CA GLN A 53 50.36 1.24 -7.35
C GLN A 53 50.07 0.93 -5.89
N ARG A 54 49.17 1.71 -5.28
CA ARG A 54 48.75 1.51 -3.92
C ARG A 54 48.08 0.13 -3.91
N PRO A 55 48.61 -0.85 -3.18
CA PRO A 55 48.05 -2.20 -3.21
C PRO A 55 46.56 -2.10 -2.88
N GLU A 56 45.72 -2.64 -3.76
CA GLU A 56 44.29 -2.71 -3.49
C GLU A 56 44.08 -3.40 -2.14
N PRO A 57 43.25 -2.84 -1.25
CA PRO A 57 43.04 -3.43 0.05
C PRO A 57 42.51 -4.85 -0.13
N ALA A 58 43.23 -5.83 0.41
CA ALA A 58 42.79 -7.21 0.41
C ALA A 58 41.39 -7.27 1.06
N GLY A 59 40.42 -7.83 0.34
CA GLY A 59 39.07 -8.00 0.85
C GLY A 59 39.04 -8.83 2.14
N PRO A 60 37.91 -8.83 2.86
CA PRO A 60 37.80 -9.54 4.13
C PRO A 60 38.05 -11.04 3.96
N THR A 61 38.81 -11.62 4.90
CA THR A 61 39.07 -13.05 4.91
C THR A 61 37.77 -13.85 5.06
N PRO A 62 37.71 -15.12 4.65
CA PRO A 62 36.53 -15.97 4.87
C PRO A 62 36.08 -15.99 6.35
N GLU A 63 37.02 -16.01 7.29
CA GLU A 63 36.74 -15.97 8.73
C GLU A 63 36.10 -14.65 9.16
N GLN A 64 36.62 -13.52 8.68
CA GLN A 64 36.04 -12.20 8.94
C GLN A 64 34.62 -12.08 8.37
N ARG A 65 34.36 -12.67 7.20
CA ARG A 65 33.01 -12.70 6.60
C ARG A 65 32.03 -13.52 7.43
N GLU A 66 32.45 -14.69 7.92
CA GLU A 66 31.59 -15.51 8.78
C GLU A 66 31.35 -14.84 10.14
N GLN A 67 32.36 -14.18 10.73
CA GLN A 67 32.19 -13.42 11.96
C GLN A 67 31.23 -12.23 11.77
N ALA A 68 31.33 -11.52 10.65
CA ALA A 68 30.41 -10.43 10.31
C ALA A 68 28.97 -10.94 10.16
N ARG A 69 28.78 -12.08 9.50
CA ARG A 69 27.49 -12.76 9.35
C ARG A 69 26.90 -13.16 10.70
N ALA A 70 27.70 -13.76 11.58
CA ALA A 70 27.27 -14.15 12.92
C ALA A 70 26.83 -12.95 13.77
N ARG A 71 27.59 -11.84 13.72
CA ARG A 71 27.21 -10.58 14.40
C ARG A 71 25.91 -10.01 13.87
N ALA A 72 25.73 -9.99 12.55
CA ALA A 72 24.51 -9.48 11.90
C ALA A 72 23.27 -10.33 12.28
N LEU A 73 23.41 -11.66 12.28
CA LEU A 73 22.36 -12.59 12.72
C LEU A 73 21.96 -12.32 14.17
N ASN A 74 22.93 -12.23 15.09
CA ASN A 74 22.66 -12.03 16.52
C ASN A 74 21.99 -10.68 16.77
N ASN A 75 22.49 -9.61 16.15
CA ASN A 75 21.88 -8.27 16.25
C ASN A 75 20.43 -8.26 15.75
N ALA A 76 20.15 -8.85 14.59
CA ALA A 76 18.78 -8.94 14.07
C ALA A 76 17.86 -9.76 14.99
N ASN A 77 18.35 -10.87 15.56
CA ASN A 77 17.60 -11.66 16.53
C ASN A 77 17.28 -10.88 17.81
N GLU A 78 18.26 -10.20 18.40
CA GLU A 78 18.08 -9.37 19.60
C GLU A 78 17.09 -8.24 19.37
N ARG A 79 17.18 -7.53 18.24
CA ARG A 79 16.19 -6.51 17.84
C ARG A 79 14.79 -7.10 17.69
N GLY A 80 14.68 -8.30 17.11
CA GLY A 80 13.43 -9.04 16.97
C GLY A 80 12.80 -9.37 18.32
N ILE A 81 13.59 -9.88 19.26
CA ILE A 81 13.16 -10.18 20.64
C ILE A 81 12.71 -8.89 21.35
N GLY A 82 13.48 -7.81 21.25
CA GLY A 82 13.12 -6.52 21.85
C GLY A 82 11.79 -5.99 21.31
N CYS A 83 11.58 -6.03 19.99
CA CYS A 83 10.30 -5.65 19.38
C CYS A 83 9.15 -6.57 19.82
N PHE A 84 9.40 -7.87 19.94
CA PHE A 84 8.39 -8.83 20.42
C PHE A 84 7.96 -8.52 21.86
N GLN A 85 8.91 -8.24 22.76
CA GLN A 85 8.62 -7.89 24.16
C GLN A 85 7.80 -6.61 24.29
N ARG A 86 8.05 -5.61 23.44
CA ARG A 86 7.26 -4.37 23.36
C ARG A 86 5.93 -4.51 22.64
N LYS A 87 5.56 -5.72 22.20
CA LYS A 87 4.35 -6.00 21.40
C LYS A 87 4.30 -5.29 20.05
N GLU A 88 5.46 -4.92 19.51
CA GLU A 88 5.59 -4.32 18.19
C GLU A 88 5.71 -5.43 17.12
N TRP A 89 4.62 -6.15 16.87
CA TRP A 89 4.68 -7.40 16.10
C TRP A 89 5.24 -7.26 14.69
N ASN A 90 4.88 -6.19 13.97
CA ASN A 90 5.42 -5.91 12.64
C ASN A 90 6.94 -5.65 12.68
N CYS A 91 7.44 -4.98 13.73
CA CYS A 91 8.87 -4.82 13.92
C CYS A 91 9.55 -6.17 14.18
N ALA A 92 8.96 -7.01 15.06
CA ALA A 92 9.50 -8.32 15.38
C ALA A 92 9.57 -9.24 14.14
N ILE A 93 8.49 -9.29 13.35
CA ILE A 93 8.41 -10.06 12.11
C ILE A 93 9.56 -9.69 11.15
N ARG A 94 9.76 -8.39 10.91
CA ARG A 94 10.80 -7.89 10.00
C ARG A 94 12.20 -8.29 10.46
N ASN A 95 12.51 -8.11 11.75
CA ASN A 95 13.83 -8.45 12.30
C ASN A 95 14.08 -9.98 12.33
N PHE A 96 13.07 -10.80 12.62
CA PHE A 96 13.22 -12.26 12.55
C PHE A 96 13.40 -12.76 11.11
N GLN A 97 12.76 -12.11 10.13
CA GLN A 97 13.01 -12.40 8.70
C GLN A 97 14.43 -12.02 8.28
N GLU A 98 14.95 -10.89 8.76
CA GLU A 98 16.34 -10.48 8.55
C GLU A 98 17.34 -11.49 9.14
N ALA A 99 17.10 -11.97 10.36
CA ALA A 99 17.93 -13.02 10.97
C ALA A 99 17.88 -14.35 10.18
N LEU A 100 16.69 -14.73 9.68
CA LEU A 100 16.51 -15.92 8.84
C LEU A 100 17.19 -15.81 7.47
N ALA A 101 17.41 -14.60 6.95
CA ALA A 101 18.20 -14.42 5.72
C ALA A 101 19.65 -14.89 5.89
N TYR A 102 20.19 -14.79 7.11
CA TYR A 102 21.51 -15.31 7.44
C TYR A 102 21.50 -16.80 7.82
N ALA A 103 20.46 -17.31 8.49
CA ALA A 103 20.34 -18.73 8.87
C ALA A 103 18.93 -19.31 8.61
N PRO A 104 18.61 -19.69 7.37
CA PRO A 104 17.25 -20.06 6.95
C PRO A 104 16.64 -21.25 7.71
N TYR A 105 17.49 -22.16 8.20
CA TYR A 105 17.09 -23.42 8.85
C TYR A 105 17.19 -23.36 10.38
N ASN A 106 17.37 -22.19 10.98
CA ASN A 106 17.42 -22.06 12.43
C ASN A 106 16.00 -22.27 13.03
N PRO A 107 15.75 -23.35 13.79
CA PRO A 107 14.41 -23.68 14.28
C PRO A 107 13.87 -22.65 15.29
N SER A 108 14.73 -22.04 16.10
CA SER A 108 14.35 -21.02 17.07
C SER A 108 13.86 -19.74 16.38
N LEU A 109 14.55 -19.30 15.32
CA LEU A 109 14.12 -18.12 14.55
C LEU A 109 12.81 -18.38 13.80
N GLN A 110 12.62 -19.58 13.24
CA GLN A 110 11.36 -19.95 12.60
C GLN A 110 10.20 -19.96 13.61
N HIS A 111 10.43 -20.51 14.80
CA HIS A 111 9.45 -20.50 15.89
C HIS A 111 9.09 -19.07 16.34
N ASN A 112 10.09 -18.21 16.54
CA ASN A 112 9.88 -16.81 16.93
C ASN A 112 9.10 -16.02 15.86
N LEU A 113 9.43 -16.19 14.58
CA LEU A 113 8.71 -15.58 13.47
C LEU A 113 7.24 -16.04 13.42
N LYS A 114 7.00 -17.35 13.61
CA LYS A 114 5.64 -17.91 13.65
C LYS A 114 4.83 -17.27 14.79
N ARG A 115 5.37 -17.23 16.00
CA ARG A 115 4.70 -16.60 17.15
C ARG A 115 4.41 -15.11 16.93
N ALA A 116 5.37 -14.37 16.36
CA ALA A 116 5.18 -12.95 16.05
C ALA A 116 4.04 -12.73 15.05
N ARG A 117 3.92 -13.59 14.03
CA ARG A 117 2.80 -13.56 13.07
C ARG A 117 1.46 -13.89 13.71
N GLU A 118 1.42 -14.88 14.58
CA GLU A 118 0.20 -15.26 15.31
C GLU A 118 -0.29 -14.11 16.21
N GLU A 119 0.62 -13.46 16.95
CA GLU A 119 0.27 -12.29 17.76
C GLU A 119 -0.16 -11.08 16.92
N ALA A 120 0.52 -10.83 15.78
CA ALA A 120 0.10 -9.80 14.84
C ALA A 120 -1.33 -10.04 14.31
N ALA A 121 -1.64 -11.29 13.94
CA ALA A 121 -2.95 -11.68 13.48
C ALA A 121 -4.00 -11.53 14.59
N ARG A 122 -3.67 -11.90 15.83
CA ARG A 122 -4.54 -11.73 16.99
C ARG A 122 -4.83 -10.25 17.27
N GLN A 123 -3.81 -9.38 17.24
CA GLN A 123 -4.01 -7.94 17.42
C GLN A 123 -4.85 -7.33 16.29
N SER A 124 -4.62 -7.76 15.04
CA SER A 124 -5.44 -7.31 13.90
C SER A 124 -6.88 -7.82 14.00
N GLY A 125 -7.07 -9.02 14.54
CA GLY A 125 -8.38 -9.60 14.83
C GLY A 125 -9.17 -8.78 15.86
N LEU A 126 -8.51 -8.24 16.89
CA LEU A 126 -9.15 -7.34 17.87
C LEU A 126 -9.66 -6.06 17.20
N ALA A 127 -8.92 -5.47 16.26
CA ALA A 127 -9.41 -4.32 15.50
C ALA A 127 -10.63 -4.68 14.65
N GLY A 128 -10.64 -5.88 14.04
CA GLY A 128 -11.81 -6.41 13.34
C GLY A 128 -13.01 -6.63 14.27
N GLN A 129 -12.79 -7.10 15.50
CA GLN A 129 -13.81 -7.29 16.52
C GLN A 129 -14.37 -5.96 17.07
N GLN A 130 -13.54 -4.92 17.18
CA GLN A 130 -14.02 -3.57 17.52
C GLN A 130 -14.88 -3.00 16.40
N LEU A 131 -14.49 -3.19 15.13
CA LEU A 131 -15.32 -2.78 13.99
C LEU A 131 -16.66 -3.52 13.99
N LEU A 132 -16.64 -4.83 14.26
CA LEU A 132 -17.83 -5.66 14.45
C LEU A 132 -18.78 -5.10 15.50
N SER A 133 -18.24 -4.83 16.69
CA SER A 133 -19.00 -4.25 17.80
C SER A 133 -19.60 -2.90 17.41
N THR A 134 -18.81 -2.03 16.76
CA THR A 134 -19.25 -0.73 16.27
C THR A 134 -20.40 -0.83 15.27
N VAL A 135 -20.30 -1.75 14.29
CA VAL A 135 -21.36 -1.97 13.29
C VAL A 135 -22.63 -2.52 13.95
N HIS A 136 -22.49 -3.50 14.85
CA HIS A 136 -23.62 -4.08 15.57
C HIS A 136 -24.40 -3.03 16.36
N HIS A 137 -23.68 -2.27 17.18
CA HIS A 137 -24.28 -1.22 18.01
C HIS A 137 -24.78 -0.02 17.20
N GLY A 138 -24.13 0.32 16.10
CA GLY A 138 -24.62 1.32 15.14
C GLY A 138 -25.97 0.92 14.53
N ASN A 139 -26.11 -0.35 14.13
CA ASN A 139 -27.38 -0.86 13.60
C ASN A 139 -28.49 -0.89 14.68
N GLN A 140 -28.17 -1.27 15.92
CA GLN A 140 -29.11 -1.19 17.05
C GLN A 140 -29.55 0.26 17.31
N ALA A 141 -28.62 1.22 17.26
CA ALA A 141 -28.92 2.63 17.43
C ALA A 141 -29.81 3.19 16.30
N LEU A 142 -29.63 2.72 15.06
CA LEU A 142 -30.51 3.06 13.93
C LEU A 142 -31.91 2.47 14.11
N GLN A 143 -32.00 1.23 14.59
CA GLN A 143 -33.27 0.54 14.83
C GLN A 143 -34.05 1.12 16.01
N SER A 144 -33.39 1.73 16.99
CA SER A 144 -34.07 2.27 18.18
C SER A 144 -34.96 3.47 17.85
N GLY A 145 -34.74 4.16 16.72
CA GLY A 145 -35.57 5.28 16.23
C GLY A 145 -35.61 6.50 17.16
N ASN A 146 -34.91 6.46 18.29
CA ASN A 146 -34.93 7.47 19.34
C ASN A 146 -33.49 7.89 19.68
N SER A 147 -33.20 9.18 19.53
CA SER A 147 -31.88 9.75 19.79
C SER A 147 -31.40 9.59 21.24
N ALA A 148 -32.32 9.51 22.20
CA ALA A 148 -31.98 9.33 23.61
C ALA A 148 -31.43 7.93 23.93
N THR A 149 -31.93 6.89 23.24
CA THR A 149 -31.46 5.50 23.40
C THR A 149 -30.37 5.13 22.39
N GLY A 150 -30.37 5.74 21.21
CA GLY A 150 -29.39 5.45 20.16
C GLY A 150 -27.97 5.94 20.50
N ARG A 151 -27.83 7.11 21.12
CA ARG A 151 -26.52 7.66 21.52
C ARG A 151 -25.71 6.76 22.46
N PRO A 152 -26.25 6.25 23.58
CA PRO A 152 -25.49 5.35 24.45
C PRO A 152 -25.19 4.01 23.76
N LEU A 153 -26.09 3.51 22.92
CA LEU A 153 -25.85 2.29 22.14
C LEU A 153 -24.67 2.47 21.17
N SER A 154 -24.61 3.57 20.41
CA SER A 154 -23.52 3.78 19.45
C SER A 154 -22.13 3.93 20.11
N GLY A 155 -22.07 4.35 21.37
CA GLY A 155 -20.83 4.42 22.16
C GLY A 155 -20.28 3.05 22.57
N GLN A 156 -21.16 2.07 22.80
CA GLN A 156 -20.78 0.73 23.29
C GLN A 156 -19.86 -0.04 22.33
N GLY A 157 -19.85 0.32 21.03
CA GLY A 157 -18.93 -0.21 20.03
C GLY A 157 -17.44 0.02 20.32
N PHE A 158 -17.13 1.07 21.07
CA PHE A 158 -15.76 1.44 21.44
C PHE A 158 -15.39 1.03 22.88
N ASP A 159 -16.39 0.96 23.77
CA ASP A 159 -16.19 0.65 25.19
C ASP A 159 -16.15 -0.86 25.47
N THR A 160 -16.79 -1.68 24.63
CA THR A 160 -16.69 -3.14 24.72
C THR A 160 -15.45 -3.60 23.97
N GLY A 161 -14.49 -4.23 24.66
CA GLY A 161 -13.19 -4.65 24.13
C GLY A 161 -13.25 -5.79 23.08
N GLY A 162 -14.04 -5.63 22.02
CA GLY A 162 -14.20 -6.62 20.95
C GLY A 162 -15.02 -7.83 21.37
N SER A 163 -16.14 -7.63 22.07
CA SER A 163 -17.11 -8.72 22.26
C SER A 163 -17.48 -9.32 20.89
N ASN A 164 -17.64 -10.64 20.85
CA ASN A 164 -17.81 -11.40 19.61
C ASN A 164 -19.20 -11.13 19.00
N ALA A 165 -19.39 -9.95 18.39
CA ALA A 165 -20.67 -9.41 17.94
C ALA A 165 -21.13 -9.96 16.58
N GLY A 166 -20.79 -11.22 16.29
CA GLY A 166 -21.10 -11.91 15.04
C GLY A 166 -20.03 -11.76 13.96
N THR A 167 -20.38 -12.13 12.73
CA THR A 167 -19.51 -12.04 11.55
C THR A 167 -19.85 -10.77 10.80
N LEU A 168 -18.85 -10.01 10.34
CA LEU A 168 -19.11 -8.86 9.47
C LEU A 168 -19.79 -9.45 8.24
N PRO A 169 -20.90 -8.87 7.75
CA PRO A 169 -21.30 -9.19 6.39
C PRO A 169 -20.03 -8.99 5.55
N PRO A 170 -19.68 -9.95 4.66
CA PRO A 170 -18.53 -9.77 3.79
C PRO A 170 -18.65 -8.35 3.23
N PRO A 171 -17.56 -7.54 3.26
CA PRO A 171 -17.63 -6.19 2.73
C PRO A 171 -18.33 -6.35 1.41
N VAL A 172 -19.43 -5.60 1.20
CA VAL A 172 -20.18 -5.72 -0.05
C VAL A 172 -19.12 -5.46 -1.10
N VAL A 173 -18.62 -6.55 -1.68
CA VAL A 173 -17.67 -6.49 -2.76
C VAL A 173 -18.63 -6.01 -3.81
N TYR A 174 -18.70 -4.68 -3.96
CA TYR A 174 -19.30 -4.08 -5.12
C TYR A 174 -18.66 -4.85 -6.23
N ASN A 175 -19.44 -5.77 -6.78
CA ASN A 175 -18.94 -6.69 -7.76
C ASN A 175 -18.23 -5.78 -8.75
N GLN A 176 -16.96 -6.02 -9.06
CA GLN A 176 -16.30 -5.18 -10.07
C GLN A 176 -17.11 -5.22 -11.40
N TYR A 177 -18.02 -6.19 -11.54
CA TYR A 177 -19.05 -6.29 -12.57
C TYR A 177 -20.37 -5.55 -12.35
N TYR A 178 -20.73 -5.10 -11.14
CA TYR A 178 -21.74 -4.05 -10.99
C TYR A 178 -21.04 -2.75 -11.38
N GLY A 179 -20.81 -2.59 -12.69
CA GLY A 179 -20.24 -1.40 -13.28
C GLY A 179 -20.97 -0.21 -12.68
N TYR A 180 -20.22 0.62 -11.96
CA TYR A 180 -20.73 1.85 -11.42
C TYR A 180 -21.42 2.56 -12.57
N ARG A 181 -22.76 2.58 -12.57
CA ARG A 181 -23.49 3.14 -13.70
C ARG A 181 -23.11 4.59 -13.75
N ASP A 182 -22.50 4.99 -14.86
CA ASP A 182 -22.12 6.37 -15.04
C ASP A 182 -23.35 7.25 -14.82
N PRO A 183 -23.28 8.24 -13.93
CA PRO A 183 -24.42 9.09 -13.65
C PRO A 183 -24.83 9.78 -14.95
N VAL A 184 -26.04 9.48 -15.42
CA VAL A 184 -26.63 10.14 -16.59
C VAL A 184 -27.22 11.45 -16.10
N VAL A 185 -26.56 12.55 -16.43
CA VAL A 185 -27.03 13.89 -16.08
C VAL A 185 -28.07 14.34 -17.10
N ALA A 186 -29.30 14.60 -16.63
CA ALA A 186 -30.34 15.16 -17.48
C ALA A 186 -29.96 16.58 -17.96
N PRO A 187 -30.33 16.99 -19.19
CA PRO A 187 -29.92 18.29 -19.74
C PRO A 187 -30.31 19.50 -18.87
N ASP A 188 -31.45 19.45 -18.19
CA ASP A 188 -31.94 20.48 -17.28
C ASP A 188 -31.13 20.59 -15.97
N LYS A 189 -30.36 19.55 -15.63
CA LYS A 189 -29.50 19.49 -14.44
C LYS A 189 -28.03 19.76 -14.74
N ARG A 190 -27.65 20.03 -16.00
CA ARG A 190 -26.27 20.32 -16.38
C ARG A 190 -25.89 21.75 -15.98
N THR A 191 -24.98 21.86 -15.03
CA THR A 191 -24.31 23.12 -14.69
C THR A 191 -22.97 23.22 -15.42
N PRO A 192 -22.39 24.43 -15.59
CA PRO A 192 -21.03 24.59 -16.13
C PRO A 192 -19.95 23.85 -15.31
N ALA A 193 -20.20 23.62 -14.02
CA ALA A 193 -19.33 22.82 -13.17
C ALA A 193 -19.39 21.34 -13.54
N ILE A 194 -20.60 20.78 -13.68
CA ILE A 194 -20.80 19.39 -14.11
C ILE A 194 -20.19 19.17 -15.50
N ASP A 195 -20.40 20.09 -16.44
CA ASP A 195 -19.83 19.99 -17.79
C ASP A 195 -18.29 19.91 -17.80
N ARG A 196 -17.61 20.68 -16.94
CA ARG A 196 -16.14 20.55 -16.76
C ARG A 196 -15.76 19.16 -16.24
N ILE A 197 -16.47 18.65 -15.25
CA ILE A 197 -16.21 17.34 -14.64
C ILE A 197 -16.46 16.22 -15.67
N GLU A 198 -17.50 16.34 -16.50
CA GLU A 198 -17.78 15.40 -17.60
C GLU A 198 -16.64 15.38 -18.63
N ARG A 199 -16.14 16.56 -19.04
CA ARG A 199 -14.98 16.66 -19.96
C ARG A 199 -13.72 16.01 -19.40
N GLU A 200 -13.43 16.24 -18.12
CA GLU A 200 -12.26 15.63 -17.46
C GLU A 200 -12.41 14.10 -17.34
N ARG A 201 -13.63 13.63 -17.06
CA ARG A 201 -13.95 12.20 -17.00
C ARG A 201 -13.73 11.53 -18.35
N ASP A 202 -14.19 12.16 -19.43
CA ASP A 202 -14.02 11.63 -20.78
C ASP A 202 -12.55 11.61 -21.22
N SER A 203 -11.76 12.61 -20.79
CA SER A 203 -10.30 12.58 -20.96
C SER A 203 -9.66 11.40 -20.23
N SER A 204 -10.06 11.14 -18.99
CA SER A 204 -9.58 10.01 -18.18
C SER A 204 -9.94 8.65 -18.82
N ARG A 205 -11.17 8.52 -19.34
CA ARG A 205 -11.62 7.31 -20.07
C ARG A 205 -10.81 7.06 -21.34
N LYS A 206 -10.58 8.10 -22.15
CA LYS A 206 -9.75 8.00 -23.35
C LYS A 206 -8.34 7.54 -23.00
N LYS A 207 -7.75 8.13 -21.94
CA LYS A 207 -6.44 7.72 -21.43
C LYS A 207 -6.43 6.25 -21.01
N ARG A 208 -7.42 5.80 -20.24
CA ARG A 208 -7.54 4.41 -19.82
C ARG A 208 -7.67 3.46 -21.00
N ALA A 209 -8.54 3.76 -21.97
CA ALA A 209 -8.72 2.94 -23.17
C ALA A 209 -7.40 2.79 -23.95
N ASN A 210 -6.64 3.88 -24.14
CA ASN A 210 -5.33 3.83 -24.79
C ASN A 210 -4.32 2.97 -24.02
N LEU A 211 -4.32 3.05 -22.68
CA LEU A 211 -3.46 2.23 -21.83
C LEU A 211 -3.84 0.74 -21.88
N GLU A 212 -5.13 0.43 -21.92
CA GLU A 212 -5.64 -0.94 -22.07
C GLU A 212 -5.25 -1.53 -23.43
N THR A 213 -5.36 -0.76 -24.52
CA THR A 213 -4.85 -1.16 -25.84
C THR A 213 -3.35 -1.46 -25.79
N ARG A 214 -2.53 -0.55 -25.23
CA ARG A 214 -1.08 -0.73 -25.09
C ARG A 214 -0.72 -1.94 -24.21
N LEU A 215 -1.50 -2.19 -23.15
CA LEU A 215 -1.31 -3.36 -22.28
C LEU A 215 -1.51 -4.65 -23.08
N ASN A 216 -2.57 -4.73 -23.88
CA ASN A 216 -2.86 -5.88 -24.72
C ASN A 216 -1.75 -6.09 -25.77
N GLU A 217 -1.30 -5.02 -26.43
CA GLU A 217 -0.18 -5.08 -27.39
C GLU A 217 1.09 -5.64 -26.74
N LEU A 218 1.45 -5.18 -25.53
CA LEU A 218 2.63 -5.68 -24.83
C LEU A 218 2.49 -7.14 -24.43
N GLN A 219 1.29 -7.58 -24.02
CA GLN A 219 1.05 -8.97 -23.63
C GLN A 219 1.19 -9.96 -24.80
N THR A 220 0.99 -9.52 -26.04
CA THR A 220 1.21 -10.38 -27.22
C THR A 220 2.69 -10.59 -27.57
N LYS A 221 3.60 -9.77 -27.02
CA LYS A 221 5.04 -9.87 -27.32
C LYS A 221 5.70 -10.95 -26.46
N PRO A 222 6.49 -11.88 -27.05
CA PRO A 222 7.08 -13.03 -26.33
C PRO A 222 8.17 -12.64 -25.31
N LYS A 223 8.66 -11.39 -25.33
CA LYS A 223 9.65 -10.83 -24.39
C LYS A 223 9.22 -9.45 -23.89
N ALA A 224 7.97 -9.32 -23.46
CA ALA A 224 7.46 -8.08 -22.89
C ALA A 224 8.28 -7.68 -21.65
N ASN A 225 8.62 -6.39 -21.54
CA ASN A 225 9.33 -5.86 -20.37
C ASN A 225 8.40 -5.92 -19.14
N PRO A 226 8.75 -6.67 -18.07
CA PRO A 226 7.88 -6.81 -16.89
C PRO A 226 7.67 -5.47 -16.16
N VAL A 227 8.66 -4.57 -16.19
CA VAL A 227 8.57 -3.25 -15.53
C VAL A 227 7.53 -2.38 -16.23
N GLU A 228 7.50 -2.40 -17.56
CA GLU A 228 6.54 -1.64 -18.35
C GLU A 228 5.10 -2.15 -18.15
N LEU A 229 4.92 -3.47 -18.07
CA LEU A 229 3.62 -4.08 -17.77
C LEU A 229 3.07 -3.64 -16.41
N VAL A 230 3.92 -3.66 -15.37
CA VAL A 230 3.51 -3.21 -14.03
C VAL A 230 3.17 -1.72 -14.04
N ARG A 231 3.98 -0.90 -14.70
CA ARG A 231 3.72 0.55 -14.83
C ARG A 231 2.38 0.84 -15.51
N ILE A 232 2.08 0.19 -16.65
CA ILE A 232 0.83 0.42 -17.38
C ILE A 232 -0.37 -0.04 -16.54
N LYS A 233 -0.27 -1.18 -15.85
CA LYS A 233 -1.33 -1.63 -14.93
C LYS A 233 -1.58 -0.61 -13.81
N GLN A 234 -0.53 -0.02 -13.25
CA GLN A 234 -0.66 1.04 -12.26
C GLN A 234 -1.33 2.29 -12.85
N GLU A 235 -0.95 2.71 -14.06
CA GLU A 235 -1.55 3.87 -14.73
C GLU A 235 -3.05 3.64 -15.06
N ILE A 236 -3.43 2.43 -15.46
CA ILE A 236 -4.85 2.03 -15.64
C ILE A 236 -5.61 2.15 -14.31
N SER A 237 -5.04 1.63 -13.21
CA SER A 237 -5.63 1.73 -11.87
C SER A 237 -5.84 3.18 -11.47
N ASN A 238 -4.84 4.04 -11.69
CA ASN A 238 -4.92 5.47 -11.39
C ASN A 238 -6.01 6.16 -12.23
N ALA A 239 -6.12 5.86 -13.52
CA ALA A 239 -7.17 6.40 -14.38
C ALA A 239 -8.59 5.97 -13.92
N ARG A 240 -8.76 4.70 -13.50
CA ARG A 240 -10.03 4.23 -12.92
C ARG A 240 -10.39 4.95 -11.62
N ASN A 241 -9.41 5.19 -10.76
CA ASN A 241 -9.63 5.95 -9.52
C ASN A 241 -10.07 7.40 -9.81
N GLN A 242 -9.47 8.04 -10.83
CA GLN A 242 -9.90 9.37 -11.27
C GLN A 242 -11.33 9.34 -11.81
N GLU A 243 -11.68 8.37 -12.65
CA GLU A 243 -13.06 8.19 -13.14
C GLU A 243 -14.08 8.07 -11.99
N ASN A 244 -13.75 7.26 -10.97
CA ASN A 244 -14.60 7.09 -9.80
C ASN A 244 -14.76 8.39 -9.00
N PHE A 245 -13.67 9.12 -8.79
CA PHE A 245 -13.69 10.42 -8.11
C PHE A 245 -14.56 11.45 -8.84
N LEU A 246 -14.44 11.52 -10.17
CA LEU A 246 -15.22 12.44 -11.00
C LEU A 246 -16.70 12.05 -11.01
N ASN A 247 -17.02 10.76 -11.08
CA ASN A 247 -18.40 10.28 -10.97
C ASN A 247 -19.03 10.64 -9.61
N PHE A 248 -18.29 10.49 -8.51
CA PHE A 248 -18.73 10.96 -7.19
C PHE A 248 -18.94 12.49 -7.18
N SER A 249 -18.02 13.24 -7.76
CA SER A 249 -18.10 14.71 -7.83
C SER A 249 -19.35 15.18 -8.59
N ILE A 250 -19.71 14.50 -9.69
CA ILE A 250 -20.97 14.77 -10.42
C ILE A 250 -22.18 14.57 -9.51
N GLN A 251 -22.23 13.47 -8.74
CA GLN A 251 -23.35 13.21 -7.82
C GLN A 251 -23.47 14.28 -6.74
N VAL A 252 -22.35 14.72 -6.17
CA VAL A 252 -22.33 15.81 -5.18
C VAL A 252 -22.87 17.11 -5.77
N GLU A 253 -22.45 17.48 -6.98
CA GLU A 253 -22.95 18.69 -7.66
C GLU A 253 -24.44 18.59 -8.02
N LEU A 254 -24.92 17.41 -8.43
CA LEU A 254 -26.35 17.17 -8.66
C LEU A 254 -27.18 17.34 -7.39
N GLN A 255 -26.69 16.84 -6.24
CA GLN A 255 -27.36 17.01 -4.96
C GLN A 255 -27.42 18.48 -4.54
N LYS A 256 -26.36 19.26 -4.78
CA LYS A 256 -26.36 20.72 -4.55
C LYS A 256 -27.39 21.44 -5.41
N ALA A 257 -27.51 21.06 -6.68
CA ALA A 257 -28.47 21.67 -7.62
C ALA A 257 -29.92 21.25 -7.35
N GLY A 258 -30.14 20.07 -6.75
CA GLY A 258 -31.46 19.53 -6.44
C GLY A 258 -31.99 19.89 -5.05
N ALA A 259 -31.12 20.33 -4.13
CA ALA A 259 -31.55 20.82 -2.82
C ALA A 259 -32.39 22.09 -3.03
N PRO A 260 -33.68 22.12 -2.63
CA PRO A 260 -34.43 23.37 -2.62
C PRO A 260 -33.64 24.32 -1.73
N HIS A 261 -33.14 25.41 -2.29
CA HIS A 261 -32.58 26.50 -1.52
C HIS A 261 -33.69 26.96 -0.57
N GLY A 262 -33.65 26.46 0.66
CA GLY A 262 -34.59 26.80 1.70
C GLY A 262 -34.56 28.31 1.80
N LYS A 263 -35.68 28.94 1.43
CA LYS A 263 -35.96 30.33 1.77
C LYS A 263 -35.81 30.42 3.29
N LYS A 264 -34.71 31.04 3.72
CA LYS A 264 -34.59 31.53 5.10
C LYS A 264 -35.40 32.80 5.22
#